data_AF-A0A3B7MUK7-F1
#
_entry.id   AF-A0A3B7MUK7-F1
#
_cell.length_a   1.000
_cell.length_b   1.000
_cell.length_c   1.000
_cell.angle_alpha   90.00
_cell.angle_beta   90.00
_cell.angle_gamma   90.00
#
_symmetry.space_group_name_H-M   'P 1'
#
loop_
_entity.id
_entity.type
_entity.pdbx_description
1 polymer ?
#
loop_
_entity_poly.entity_id
_entity_poly.type
_entity_poly.pdbx_seq_one_letter_code
_entity_poly.pdbx_strand_id
1 'polypeptide(L)'
;MKSLIIVLLLFAIGPAALAQKKTVAQIKAELEKATNGPLYVKDVLKKKFVIDTIVVRSTKRFVGLPDSLAYYGKVGKVYGPFHNSKTLVQILAKAPATFNHPGQIFLDTAVFSKHFADSLSDNIMLRIKQGKATFEDMARTYSMGGEGSINGDLGWIAVGYMLPQIEAELDKRKKGDIFKIWTANGVHIIRKLDEAKKDNGFALMMRVFL
;
A
#
# COMPACT_ATOMS: atom_id res chain seq x y z
N MET A 1 44.31 -73.29 -28.84
CA MET A 1 43.85 -73.09 -27.45
C MET A 1 44.44 -71.76 -26.98
N LYS A 2 43.73 -70.64 -27.14
CA LYS A 2 42.76 -70.04 -26.20
C LYS A 2 43.36 -69.69 -24.84
N SER A 3 43.64 -68.40 -24.65
CA SER A 3 43.21 -67.66 -23.45
C SER A 3 43.30 -66.15 -23.73
N LEU A 4 42.13 -65.56 -23.98
CA LEU A 4 41.88 -64.14 -24.17
C LEU A 4 41.69 -63.55 -22.76
N ILE A 5 42.59 -62.67 -22.31
CA ILE A 5 42.45 -61.94 -21.04
C ILE A 5 41.56 -60.73 -21.31
N ILE A 6 40.32 -60.77 -20.80
CA ILE A 6 39.40 -59.65 -20.78
C ILE A 6 39.75 -58.79 -19.57
N VAL A 7 40.26 -57.58 -19.82
CA VAL A 7 40.42 -56.54 -18.80
C VAL A 7 39.05 -55.89 -18.59
N LEU A 8 38.43 -56.15 -17.45
CA LEU A 8 37.17 -55.51 -17.05
C LEU A 8 37.49 -54.12 -16.45
N LEU A 9 37.36 -53.07 -17.27
CA LEU A 9 37.39 -51.68 -16.81
C LEU A 9 36.05 -51.39 -16.09
N LEU A 10 36.07 -51.46 -14.77
CA LEU A 10 34.99 -50.99 -13.89
C LEU A 10 34.93 -49.46 -13.94
N PHE A 11 34.08 -48.92 -14.81
CA PHE A 11 33.63 -47.53 -14.70
C PHE A 11 32.75 -47.39 -13.47
N ALA A 12 33.31 -46.86 -12.38
CA ALA A 12 32.53 -46.37 -11.25
C ALA A 12 31.80 -45.09 -11.68
N ILE A 13 30.61 -45.25 -12.26
CA ILE A 13 29.66 -44.15 -12.43
C ILE A 13 29.09 -43.88 -11.04
N GLY A 14 29.75 -43.00 -10.28
CA GLY A 14 29.14 -42.42 -9.09
C GLY A 14 27.84 -41.73 -9.50
N PRO A 15 26.76 -41.83 -8.71
CA PRO A 15 25.53 -41.12 -9.03
C PRO A 15 25.88 -39.63 -9.08
N ALA A 16 25.83 -39.04 -10.28
CA ALA A 16 25.81 -37.60 -10.42
C ALA A 16 24.64 -37.13 -9.56
N ALA A 17 24.94 -36.47 -8.45
CA ALA A 17 23.93 -35.89 -7.58
C ALA A 17 23.14 -34.90 -8.44
N LEU A 18 22.01 -35.33 -8.98
CA LEU A 18 21.02 -34.47 -9.59
C LEU A 18 20.68 -33.44 -8.52
N ALA A 19 21.15 -32.20 -8.71
CA ALA A 19 20.88 -31.12 -7.80
C ALA A 19 19.36 -31.02 -7.62
N GLN A 20 18.87 -31.47 -6.47
CA GLN A 20 17.45 -31.52 -6.20
C GLN A 20 16.91 -30.08 -6.29
N LYS A 21 15.88 -29.88 -7.11
CA LYS A 21 15.24 -28.56 -7.23
C LYS A 21 14.79 -28.13 -5.83
N LYS A 22 15.30 -26.99 -5.37
CA LYS A 22 14.96 -26.42 -4.06
C LYS A 22 13.45 -26.28 -3.91
N THR A 23 12.92 -26.70 -2.77
CA THR A 23 11.51 -26.50 -2.43
C THR A 23 11.22 -25.02 -2.20
N VAL A 24 9.95 -24.60 -2.32
CA VAL A 24 9.55 -23.20 -2.06
C VAL A 24 9.93 -22.77 -0.63
N ALA A 25 9.81 -23.67 0.34
CA ALA A 25 10.19 -23.39 1.73
C ALA A 25 11.71 -23.12 1.86
N GLN A 26 12.55 -23.93 1.21
CA GLN A 26 13.99 -23.70 1.17
C GLN A 26 14.35 -22.39 0.47
N ILE A 27 13.72 -22.10 -0.68
CA ILE A 27 13.92 -20.84 -1.41
C ILE A 27 13.61 -19.64 -0.51
N LYS A 28 12.48 -19.65 0.20
CA LYS A 28 12.11 -18.57 1.13
C LYS A 28 13.15 -18.40 2.24
N ALA A 29 13.50 -19.50 2.90
CA ALA A 29 14.44 -19.46 4.03
C ALA A 29 15.84 -18.96 3.61
N GLU A 30 16.32 -19.35 2.43
CA GLU A 30 17.61 -18.91 1.91
C GLU A 30 17.56 -17.46 1.44
N LEU A 31 16.48 -17.05 0.77
CA LEU A 31 16.31 -15.68 0.29
C LEU A 31 16.17 -14.67 1.45
N GLU A 32 15.55 -15.07 2.56
CA GLU A 32 15.48 -14.27 3.80
C GLU A 32 16.83 -14.14 4.52
N LYS A 33 17.75 -15.09 4.31
CA LYS A 33 19.11 -15.07 4.88
C LYS A 33 20.13 -14.41 3.95
N ALA A 34 19.80 -14.24 2.68
CA ALA A 34 20.72 -13.69 1.70
C ALA A 34 21.01 -12.22 1.98
N THR A 35 22.30 -11.86 2.03
CA THR A 35 22.74 -10.47 2.15
C THR A 35 22.28 -9.61 0.97
N ASN A 36 22.21 -10.20 -0.23
CA ASN A 36 21.69 -9.56 -1.43
C ASN A 36 20.69 -10.49 -2.13
N GLY A 37 19.40 -10.26 -1.84
CA GLY A 37 18.30 -11.04 -2.41
C GLY A 37 18.30 -11.07 -3.95
N PRO A 38 18.39 -9.93 -4.65
CA PRO A 38 18.45 -9.90 -6.12
C PRO A 38 19.59 -10.73 -6.73
N LEU A 39 20.81 -10.63 -6.18
CA LEU A 39 21.93 -11.46 -6.64
C LEU A 39 21.69 -12.93 -6.35
N TYR A 40 21.14 -13.27 -5.18
CA TYR A 40 20.78 -14.65 -4.86
C TYR A 40 19.80 -15.25 -5.87
N VAL A 41 18.75 -14.50 -6.24
CA VAL A 41 17.76 -14.95 -7.22
C VAL A 41 18.40 -15.12 -8.61
N LYS A 42 19.24 -14.18 -9.02
CA LYS A 42 19.92 -14.21 -10.33
C LYS A 42 20.92 -15.35 -10.43
N ASP A 43 21.83 -15.47 -9.49
CA ASP A 43 23.04 -16.29 -9.63
C ASP A 43 22.85 -17.70 -9.05
N VAL A 44 22.10 -17.82 -7.94
CA VAL A 44 21.86 -19.11 -7.26
C VAL A 44 20.58 -19.76 -7.75
N LEU A 45 19.45 -19.04 -7.72
CA LEU A 45 18.16 -19.61 -8.14
C LEU A 45 18.02 -19.65 -9.67
N LYS A 46 18.75 -18.80 -10.40
CA LYS A 46 18.65 -18.62 -11.86
C LYS A 46 17.20 -18.38 -12.31
N LYS A 47 16.46 -17.59 -11.54
CA LYS A 47 15.04 -17.25 -11.79
C LYS A 47 14.87 -15.81 -12.24
N LYS A 48 13.77 -15.56 -12.95
CA LYS A 48 13.36 -14.18 -13.28
C LYS A 48 12.82 -13.51 -12.02
N PHE A 49 13.07 -12.21 -11.90
CA PHE A 49 12.45 -11.35 -10.90
C PHE A 49 12.25 -9.95 -11.45
N VAL A 50 11.37 -9.20 -10.79
CA VAL A 50 11.18 -7.76 -11.00
C VAL A 50 11.27 -7.05 -9.66
N ILE A 51 11.76 -5.82 -9.68
CA ILE A 51 11.82 -4.95 -8.50
C ILE A 51 10.99 -3.71 -8.81
N ASP A 52 9.97 -3.48 -8.00
CA ASP A 52 9.09 -2.32 -8.13
C ASP A 52 8.99 -1.58 -6.79
N THR A 53 8.72 -0.28 -6.88
CA THR A 53 8.36 0.53 -5.71
C THR A 53 6.85 0.58 -5.57
N ILE A 54 6.34 0.12 -4.44
CA ILE A 54 4.91 0.20 -4.11
C ILE A 54 4.70 1.40 -3.19
N VAL A 55 3.73 2.24 -3.54
CA VAL A 55 3.36 3.42 -2.74
C VAL A 55 2.16 3.09 -1.86
N VAL A 56 2.27 3.36 -0.57
CA VAL A 56 1.18 3.22 0.40
C VAL A 56 0.36 4.50 0.39
N ARG A 57 -0.81 4.44 -0.25
CA ARG A 57 -1.73 5.59 -0.35
C ARG A 57 -2.52 5.83 0.92
N SER A 58 -2.89 4.75 1.61
CA SER A 58 -3.65 4.78 2.86
C SER A 58 -3.12 3.74 3.82
N THR A 59 -3.17 4.02 5.11
CA THR A 59 -2.76 3.08 6.17
C THR A 59 -3.86 2.10 6.59
N LYS A 60 -5.08 2.26 6.05
CA LYS A 60 -6.24 1.43 6.40
C LYS A 60 -6.92 0.84 5.16
N ARG A 61 -6.95 1.58 4.04
CA ARG A 61 -7.64 1.19 2.81
C ARG A 61 -6.65 0.83 1.73
N PHE A 62 -6.28 -0.45 1.67
CA PHE A 62 -5.37 -0.97 0.66
C PHE A 62 -6.15 -1.35 -0.60
N VAL A 63 -5.66 -0.95 -1.78
CA VAL A 63 -6.30 -1.32 -3.06
C VAL A 63 -6.10 -2.80 -3.35
N GLY A 64 -5.00 -3.38 -2.86
CA GLY A 64 -4.75 -4.81 -2.96
C GLY A 64 -3.66 -5.31 -2.03
N LEU A 65 -3.36 -6.60 -2.19
CA LEU A 65 -2.33 -7.28 -1.41
C LEU A 65 -0.94 -6.60 -1.49
N PRO A 66 -0.46 -6.08 -2.64
CA PRO A 66 0.81 -5.36 -2.69
C PRO A 66 0.87 -4.17 -1.74
N ASP A 67 -0.17 -3.34 -1.68
CA ASP A 67 -0.19 -2.16 -0.80
C ASP A 67 -0.19 -2.56 0.68
N SER A 68 -0.96 -3.60 1.02
CA SER A 68 -1.00 -4.16 2.38
C SER A 68 0.36 -4.74 2.79
N LEU A 69 1.02 -5.48 1.90
CA LEU A 69 2.39 -5.96 2.09
C LEU A 69 3.39 -4.80 2.19
N ALA A 70 3.20 -3.72 1.44
CA ALA A 70 4.07 -2.54 1.49
C ALA A 70 4.01 -1.91 2.88
N TYR A 71 2.82 -1.80 3.44
CA TYR A 71 2.61 -1.19 4.74
C TYR A 71 2.97 -2.11 5.91
N TYR A 72 2.46 -3.34 5.95
CA TYR A 72 2.66 -4.27 7.07
C TYR A 72 3.84 -5.22 6.95
N GLY A 73 4.34 -5.46 5.73
CA GLY A 73 5.40 -6.44 5.47
C GLY A 73 6.70 -6.06 6.18
N LYS A 74 7.47 -7.05 6.63
CA LYS A 74 8.76 -6.84 7.27
C LYS A 74 9.87 -6.82 6.23
N VAL A 75 10.78 -5.86 6.32
CA VAL A 75 11.99 -5.81 5.48
C VAL A 75 12.77 -7.12 5.64
N GLY A 76 13.27 -7.66 4.53
CA GLY A 76 13.97 -8.95 4.41
C GLY A 76 13.04 -10.17 4.29
N LYS A 77 11.80 -10.08 4.78
CA LYS A 77 10.86 -11.23 4.80
C LYS A 77 10.32 -11.56 3.41
N VAL A 78 10.12 -12.85 3.15
CA VAL A 78 9.57 -13.36 1.88
C VAL A 78 8.15 -13.91 2.09
N TYR A 79 7.22 -13.37 1.32
CA TYR A 79 5.79 -13.67 1.36
C TYR A 79 5.34 -14.50 0.14
N GLY A 80 4.19 -15.16 0.28
CA GLY A 80 3.64 -16.06 -0.73
C GLY A 80 4.02 -17.54 -0.52
N PRO A 81 3.84 -18.38 -1.54
CA PRO A 81 3.69 -17.97 -2.94
C PRO A 81 2.27 -17.49 -3.29
N PHE A 82 2.19 -16.50 -4.18
CA PHE A 82 0.96 -15.90 -4.71
C PHE A 82 0.74 -16.28 -6.18
N HIS A 83 -0.38 -15.86 -6.76
CA HIS A 83 -0.75 -16.13 -8.17
C HIS A 83 -0.68 -17.62 -8.52
N ASN A 84 -1.45 -18.44 -7.81
CA ASN A 84 -1.46 -19.91 -7.95
C ASN A 84 -0.07 -20.53 -7.73
N SER A 85 0.57 -20.12 -6.63
CA SER A 85 1.89 -20.60 -6.19
C SER A 85 3.06 -20.27 -7.12
N LYS A 86 2.95 -19.26 -7.98
CA LYS A 86 3.96 -18.88 -8.98
C LYS A 86 4.89 -17.74 -8.58
N THR A 87 4.58 -16.99 -7.53
CA THR A 87 5.35 -15.77 -7.22
C THR A 87 5.65 -15.62 -5.74
N LEU A 88 6.91 -15.42 -5.38
CA LEU A 88 7.32 -14.97 -4.05
C LEU A 88 7.56 -13.46 -4.06
N VAL A 89 7.30 -12.80 -2.94
CA VAL A 89 7.54 -11.35 -2.79
C VAL A 89 8.43 -11.09 -1.60
N GLN A 90 9.59 -10.48 -1.81
CA GLN A 90 10.48 -10.03 -0.74
C GLN A 90 10.38 -8.52 -0.58
N ILE A 91 10.25 -8.05 0.66
CA ILE A 91 10.34 -6.63 0.98
C ILE A 91 11.82 -6.28 1.13
N LEU A 92 12.37 -5.48 0.23
CA LEU A 92 13.79 -5.13 0.23
C LEU A 92 14.11 -3.92 1.11
N ALA A 93 13.23 -2.91 1.06
CA ALA A 93 13.41 -1.68 1.82
C ALA A 93 12.06 -0.99 2.00
N LYS A 94 12.00 -0.06 2.96
CA LYS A 94 10.90 0.88 3.11
C LYS A 94 11.42 2.30 3.25
N ALA A 95 10.63 3.25 2.79
CA ALA A 95 10.89 4.67 2.99
C ALA A 95 9.64 5.36 3.57
N PRO A 96 9.83 6.38 4.42
CA PRO A 96 8.71 7.09 5.00
C PRO A 96 8.02 8.01 3.99
N ALA A 97 6.72 8.23 4.17
CA ALA A 97 5.98 9.37 3.60
C ALA A 97 5.24 10.12 4.71
N THR A 98 4.86 11.35 4.41
CA THR A 98 3.95 12.12 5.26
C THR A 98 2.50 11.75 4.94
N PHE A 99 1.68 11.60 5.98
CA PHE A 99 0.26 11.29 5.89
C PHE A 99 -0.56 12.36 6.62
N ASN A 100 -1.63 12.80 5.98
CA ASN A 100 -2.68 13.62 6.57
C ASN A 100 -3.84 12.75 7.06
N HIS A 101 -4.56 13.20 8.09
CA HIS A 101 -5.77 12.54 8.61
C HIS A 101 -6.97 13.48 8.48
N PRO A 102 -7.65 13.51 7.33
CA PRO A 102 -8.77 14.41 7.09
C PRO A 102 -10.12 13.72 7.29
N GLY A 103 -11.06 14.49 7.83
CA GLY A 103 -12.49 14.24 7.67
C GLY A 103 -13.04 15.04 6.49
N GLN A 104 -14.05 14.52 5.79
CA GLN A 104 -14.72 15.21 4.69
C GLN A 104 -16.25 15.11 4.77
N ILE A 105 -16.91 16.21 4.39
CA ILE A 105 -18.31 16.28 3.96
C ILE A 105 -18.30 16.87 2.55
N PHE A 106 -18.73 16.11 1.55
CA PHE A 106 -18.79 16.56 0.17
C PHE A 106 -20.23 16.85 -0.25
N LEU A 107 -20.46 18.01 -0.84
CA LEU A 107 -21.74 18.38 -1.45
C LEU A 107 -21.55 18.50 -2.96
N ASP A 108 -22.23 17.64 -3.72
CA ASP A 108 -22.07 17.50 -5.16
C ASP A 108 -22.94 18.53 -5.92
N THR A 109 -22.30 19.29 -6.82
CA THR A 109 -23.00 20.28 -7.65
C THR A 109 -23.69 19.70 -8.88
N ALA A 110 -23.52 18.41 -9.17
CA ALA A 110 -24.39 17.68 -10.09
C ALA A 110 -25.81 17.52 -9.52
N VAL A 111 -25.97 17.61 -8.19
CA VAL A 111 -27.27 17.48 -7.50
C VAL A 111 -27.74 18.82 -6.94
N PHE A 112 -26.85 19.60 -6.34
CA PHE A 112 -27.18 20.89 -5.76
C PHE A 112 -26.72 22.06 -6.63
N SER A 113 -27.54 23.12 -6.71
CA SER A 113 -27.04 24.38 -7.28
C SER A 113 -25.88 24.91 -6.43
N LYS A 114 -24.93 25.61 -7.07
CA LYS A 114 -23.78 26.21 -6.37
C LYS A 114 -24.21 27.09 -5.20
N HIS A 115 -25.28 27.87 -5.38
CA HIS A 115 -25.81 28.75 -4.32
C HIS A 115 -26.40 27.95 -3.13
N PHE A 116 -27.13 26.87 -3.42
CA PHE A 116 -27.68 26.02 -2.37
C PHE A 116 -26.56 25.28 -1.61
N ALA A 117 -25.61 24.69 -2.33
CA ALA A 117 -24.47 24.00 -1.73
C ALA A 117 -23.61 24.94 -0.88
N ASP A 118 -23.42 26.20 -1.29
CA ASP A 118 -22.72 27.21 -0.49
C ASP A 118 -23.46 27.49 0.83
N SER A 119 -24.76 27.79 0.74
CA SER A 119 -25.61 28.06 1.91
C SER A 119 -25.69 26.87 2.86
N LEU A 120 -25.81 25.65 2.32
CA LEU A 120 -25.83 24.42 3.10
C LEU A 120 -24.48 24.17 3.78
N SER A 121 -23.36 24.37 3.07
CA SER A 121 -22.02 24.21 3.64
C SER A 121 -21.78 25.17 4.82
N ASP A 122 -22.23 26.42 4.71
CA ASP A 122 -22.11 27.41 5.78
C ASP A 122 -22.98 27.05 6.98
N ASN A 123 -24.20 26.55 6.73
CA ASN A 123 -25.07 26.08 7.81
C ASN A 123 -24.46 24.88 8.56
N ILE A 124 -23.91 23.90 7.84
CA ILE A 124 -23.22 22.74 8.41
C ILE A 124 -22.06 23.20 9.29
N MET A 125 -21.16 24.03 8.74
CA MET A 125 -20.00 24.55 9.49
C MET A 125 -20.42 25.36 10.71
N LEU A 126 -21.47 26.18 10.61
CA LEU A 126 -22.00 26.97 11.73
C LEU A 126 -22.53 26.07 12.86
N ARG A 127 -23.30 25.02 12.52
CA ARG A 127 -23.86 24.10 13.51
C ARG A 127 -22.77 23.31 14.24
N ILE A 128 -21.72 22.90 13.53
CA ILE A 128 -20.56 22.25 14.13
C ILE A 128 -19.83 23.22 15.06
N LYS A 129 -19.56 24.45 14.60
CA LYS A 129 -18.90 25.50 15.40
C LYS A 129 -19.68 25.85 16.67
N GLN A 130 -21.01 25.82 16.61
CA GLN A 130 -21.90 26.08 17.76
C GLN A 130 -22.09 24.87 18.69
N GLY A 131 -21.49 23.71 18.38
CA GLY A 131 -21.67 22.48 19.16
C GLY A 131 -23.06 21.87 19.06
N LYS A 132 -23.90 22.30 18.11
CA LYS A 132 -25.27 21.79 17.91
C LYS A 132 -25.31 20.43 17.20
N ALA A 133 -24.20 20.03 16.60
CA ALA A 133 -24.00 18.74 15.96
C ALA A 133 -22.51 18.43 15.86
N THR A 134 -22.17 17.14 15.78
CA THR A 134 -20.79 16.72 15.51
C THR A 134 -20.47 16.79 14.02
N PHE A 135 -19.18 16.78 13.66
CA PHE A 135 -18.76 16.68 12.26
C PHE A 135 -19.23 15.35 11.65
N GLU A 136 -19.17 14.28 12.45
CA GLU A 136 -19.52 12.92 12.12
C GLU A 136 -21.02 12.77 11.83
N ASP A 137 -21.88 13.40 12.63
CA ASP A 137 -23.32 13.48 12.37
C ASP A 137 -23.59 14.15 11.02
N MET A 138 -22.97 15.31 10.81
CA MET A 138 -23.14 16.08 9.58
C MET A 138 -22.63 15.34 8.35
N ALA A 139 -21.51 14.62 8.48
CA ALA A 139 -20.97 13.77 7.41
C ALA A 139 -21.94 12.64 7.05
N ARG A 140 -22.51 11.95 8.03
CA ARG A 140 -23.51 10.90 7.80
C ARG A 140 -24.78 11.43 7.15
N THR A 141 -25.23 12.62 7.55
CA THR A 141 -26.50 13.18 7.07
C THR A 141 -26.39 13.81 5.69
N TYR A 142 -25.31 14.53 5.41
CA TYR A 142 -25.22 15.41 4.25
C TYR A 142 -24.13 15.05 3.24
N SER A 143 -23.13 14.25 3.62
CA SER A 143 -22.05 13.95 2.67
C SER A 143 -22.58 13.07 1.54
N MET A 144 -22.29 13.49 0.31
CA MET A 144 -22.67 12.82 -0.92
C MET A 144 -21.53 11.97 -1.49
N GLY A 145 -20.35 12.00 -0.86
CA GLY A 145 -19.25 11.08 -1.14
C GLY A 145 -19.38 9.77 -0.36
N GLY A 146 -18.55 8.77 -0.73
CA GLY A 146 -18.53 7.48 -0.03
C GLY A 146 -18.19 7.57 1.46
N GLU A 147 -17.58 8.68 1.88
CA GLU A 147 -17.20 8.94 3.25
C GLU A 147 -18.35 9.18 4.22
N GLY A 148 -19.58 9.45 3.75
CA GLY A 148 -20.73 9.54 4.64
C GLY A 148 -20.94 8.26 5.48
N SER A 149 -20.65 7.09 4.89
CA SER A 149 -20.80 5.77 5.53
C SER A 149 -19.78 5.48 6.66
N ILE A 150 -18.72 6.27 6.73
CA ILE A 150 -17.56 6.12 7.61
C ILE A 150 -17.37 7.38 8.45
N ASN A 151 -18.48 8.06 8.74
CA ASN A 151 -18.54 9.25 9.59
C ASN A 151 -17.67 10.41 9.08
N GLY A 152 -17.43 10.45 7.77
CA GLY A 152 -16.56 11.44 7.12
C GLY A 152 -15.06 11.17 7.27
N ASP A 153 -14.63 10.17 8.05
CA ASP A 153 -13.19 9.90 8.27
C ASP A 153 -12.55 9.22 7.04
N LEU A 154 -11.68 9.94 6.35
CA LEU A 154 -10.96 9.43 5.18
C LEU A 154 -9.77 8.53 5.55
N GLY A 155 -9.41 8.47 6.84
CA GLY A 155 -8.24 7.79 7.36
C GLY A 155 -6.94 8.53 7.06
N TRP A 156 -5.81 7.91 7.36
CA TRP A 156 -4.50 8.45 7.01
C TRP A 156 -4.25 8.28 5.51
N ILE A 157 -4.09 9.40 4.81
CA ILE A 157 -3.84 9.46 3.37
C ILE A 157 -2.46 10.09 3.15
N ALA A 158 -1.65 9.45 2.31
CA ALA A 158 -0.33 9.98 1.96
C ALA A 158 -0.46 11.31 1.20
N VAL A 159 0.42 12.26 1.50
CA VAL A 159 0.52 13.52 0.75
C VAL A 159 0.81 13.22 -0.74
N GLY A 160 0.17 13.96 -1.64
CA GLY A 160 0.15 13.74 -3.08
C GLY A 160 -1.00 12.86 -3.57
N TYR A 161 -1.86 12.36 -2.66
CA TYR A 161 -3.02 11.53 -3.00
C TYR A 161 -4.37 12.20 -2.72
N MET A 162 -4.38 13.44 -2.24
CA MET A 162 -5.56 14.29 -2.18
C MET A 162 -5.48 15.40 -3.23
N LEU A 163 -6.57 16.18 -3.39
CA LEU A 163 -6.55 17.34 -4.26
C LEU A 163 -5.51 18.35 -3.76
N PRO A 164 -4.64 18.91 -4.61
CA PRO A 164 -3.53 19.78 -4.17
C PRO A 164 -3.98 20.97 -3.31
N GLN A 165 -5.12 21.56 -3.64
CA GLN A 165 -5.75 22.63 -2.86
C GLN A 165 -6.19 22.22 -1.45
N ILE A 166 -6.63 20.97 -1.26
CA ILE A 166 -6.98 20.44 0.06
C ILE A 166 -5.70 20.23 0.88
N GLU A 167 -4.65 19.65 0.29
CA GLU A 167 -3.37 19.44 0.98
C GLU A 167 -2.73 20.77 1.39
N ALA A 168 -2.68 21.73 0.47
CA ALA A 168 -2.13 23.05 0.74
C ALA A 168 -2.86 23.79 1.87
N GLU A 169 -4.17 23.58 2.03
CA GLU A 169 -4.90 24.11 3.18
C GLU A 169 -4.65 23.29 4.45
N LEU A 170 -4.63 21.95 4.39
CA LEU A 170 -4.33 21.09 5.56
C LEU A 170 -2.96 21.42 6.20
N ASP A 171 -1.97 21.79 5.40
CA ASP A 171 -0.63 22.17 5.87
C ASP A 171 -0.63 23.46 6.71
N LYS A 172 -1.60 24.35 6.49
CA LYS A 172 -1.73 25.63 7.21
C LYS A 172 -2.60 25.52 8.47
N ARG A 173 -3.38 24.45 8.58
CA ARG A 173 -4.43 24.28 9.59
C ARG A 173 -3.92 23.50 10.80
N LYS A 174 -4.50 23.76 11.96
CA LYS A 174 -4.23 23.01 13.20
C LYS A 174 -5.19 21.84 13.31
N LYS A 175 -4.82 20.82 14.09
CA LYS A 175 -5.76 19.77 14.51
C LYS A 175 -7.06 20.37 15.03
N GLY A 176 -8.19 19.89 14.52
CA GLY A 176 -9.54 20.31 14.86
C GLY A 176 -10.13 21.37 13.92
N ASP A 177 -9.31 22.07 13.13
CA ASP A 177 -9.78 23.09 12.21
C ASP A 177 -10.72 22.50 11.14
N ILE A 178 -11.77 23.26 10.83
CA ILE A 178 -12.75 22.95 9.79
C ILE A 178 -12.76 24.09 8.77
N PHE A 179 -12.69 23.75 7.49
CA PHE A 179 -12.68 24.71 6.38
C PHE A 179 -13.41 24.14 5.17
N LYS A 180 -13.86 25.00 4.26
CA LYS A 180 -14.47 24.56 3.00
C LYS A 180 -13.62 24.93 1.80
N ILE A 181 -13.63 24.08 0.78
CA ILE A 181 -12.93 24.26 -0.50
C ILE A 181 -13.89 23.95 -1.65
N TRP A 182 -13.92 24.85 -2.64
CA TRP A 182 -14.63 24.64 -3.89
C TRP A 182 -13.75 23.91 -4.91
N THR A 183 -14.31 22.90 -5.57
CA THR A 183 -13.73 22.19 -6.72
C THR A 183 -14.70 22.28 -7.90
N ALA A 184 -14.32 21.71 -9.05
CA ALA A 184 -15.21 21.60 -10.20
C ALA A 184 -16.46 20.75 -9.92
N ASN A 185 -16.37 19.79 -8.99
CA ASN A 185 -17.47 18.84 -8.73
C ASN A 185 -18.37 19.29 -7.57
N GLY A 186 -17.91 20.22 -6.72
CA GLY A 186 -18.73 20.76 -5.64
C GLY A 186 -17.92 21.37 -4.51
N VAL A 187 -18.50 21.39 -3.31
CA VAL A 187 -17.84 21.94 -2.12
C VAL A 187 -17.48 20.83 -1.14
N HIS A 188 -16.23 20.87 -0.69
CA HIS A 188 -15.66 19.95 0.29
C HIS A 188 -15.49 20.69 1.61
N ILE A 189 -16.18 20.24 2.65
CA ILE A 189 -15.94 20.68 4.03
C ILE A 189 -14.95 19.69 4.64
N ILE A 190 -13.76 20.15 4.96
CA ILE A 190 -12.65 19.34 5.45
C ILE A 190 -12.40 19.65 6.92
N ARG A 191 -12.15 18.62 7.71
CA ARG A 191 -11.67 18.73 9.10
C ARG A 191 -10.29 18.09 9.22
N LYS A 192 -9.33 18.78 9.81
CA LYS A 192 -8.03 18.17 10.18
C LYS A 192 -8.20 17.37 11.47
N LEU A 193 -8.27 16.04 11.39
CA LEU A 193 -8.56 15.19 12.55
C LEU A 193 -7.33 15.04 13.46
N ASP A 194 -6.15 14.96 12.87
CA ASP A 194 -4.87 14.86 13.58
C ASP A 194 -3.77 15.67 12.89
N GLU A 195 -2.66 15.87 13.61
CA GLU A 195 -1.44 16.39 13.01
C GLU A 195 -0.83 15.39 12.02
N ALA A 196 -0.24 15.90 10.95
CA ALA A 196 0.40 15.06 9.96
C ALA A 196 1.50 14.20 10.59
N LYS A 197 1.62 12.95 10.15
CA LYS A 197 2.64 12.02 10.67
C LYS A 197 3.50 11.44 9.56
N LYS A 198 4.72 11.04 9.90
CA LYS A 198 5.55 10.21 9.03
C LYS A 198 5.34 8.74 9.35
N ASP A 199 5.15 7.92 8.32
CA ASP A 199 4.96 6.47 8.43
C ASP A 199 5.48 5.78 7.16
N ASN A 200 5.41 4.44 7.09
CA ASN A 200 5.80 3.67 5.91
C ASN A 200 4.97 4.07 4.68
N GLY A 201 5.56 4.86 3.79
CA GLY A 201 4.93 5.38 2.58
C GLY A 201 5.32 4.64 1.31
N PHE A 202 6.47 3.99 1.31
CA PHE A 202 7.00 3.30 0.16
C PHE A 202 7.62 1.97 0.58
N ALA A 203 7.51 0.97 -0.27
CA ALA A 203 8.24 -0.29 -0.14
C ALA A 203 8.87 -0.68 -1.47
N LEU A 204 10.17 -0.95 -1.44
CA LEU A 204 10.84 -1.61 -2.55
C LEU A 204 10.58 -3.11 -2.43
N MET A 205 9.96 -3.70 -3.45
CA MET A 205 9.60 -5.12 -3.44
C MET A 205 10.21 -5.86 -4.60
N MET A 206 10.77 -7.02 -4.33
CA MET A 206 11.19 -7.96 -5.36
C MET A 206 10.16 -9.07 -5.51
N ARG A 207 9.62 -9.24 -6.72
CA ARG A 207 8.77 -10.39 -7.08
C ARG A 207 9.61 -11.42 -7.82
N VAL A 208 9.72 -12.63 -7.27
CA VAL A 208 10.46 -13.76 -7.84
C VAL A 208 9.48 -14.73 -8.48
N PHE A 209 9.69 -15.08 -9.74
CA PHE A 209 8.85 -16.02 -10.48
C PHE A 209 9.37 -17.45 -10.31
N LEU A 210 8.58 -18.30 -9.65
CA LEU A 210 8.89 -19.69 -9.34
C LEU A 210 8.74 -20.61 -10.55
#